data_AF-A0A2I2FRI5-F1
#
_entry.id   AF-A0A2I2FRI5-F1
#
_cell.length_a   1.000
_cell.length_b   1.000
_cell.length_c   1.000
_cell.angle_alpha   90.00
_cell.angle_beta   90.00
_cell.angle_gamma   90.00
#
_symmetry.space_group_name_H-M   'P 1'
#
loop_
_entity.id
_entity.type
_entity.pdbx_description
1 polymer ?
#
loop_
_entity_poly.entity_id
_entity_poly.type
_entity_poly.pdbx_seq_one_letter_code
_entity_poly.pdbx_strand_id
1 'polypeptide(L)'
;MNPTGFDIKEFKAAASPNSVYAKRDPWARYETWRYTGPFSRFNRFKRIFPGLGIATVAFAGYCTYEHFFLKHDDHHGEGHH
;
A
#
# COMPACT_ATOMS: atom_id res chain seq x y z
N MET A 1 -52.87 -1.99 7.24
CA MET A 1 -51.72 -1.77 8.15
C MET A 1 -51.42 -3.10 8.83
N ASN A 2 -50.18 -3.59 8.78
CA ASN A 2 -49.81 -4.83 9.48
C ASN A 2 -49.40 -4.49 10.93
N PRO A 3 -50.17 -4.91 11.96
CA PRO A 3 -49.92 -4.51 13.34
C PRO A 3 -48.65 -5.09 13.95
N THR A 4 -48.08 -6.14 13.35
CA THR A 4 -46.86 -6.80 13.84
C THR A 4 -45.58 -6.33 13.16
N GLY A 5 -45.69 -5.52 12.09
CA GLY A 5 -44.54 -5.10 11.28
C GLY A 5 -43.81 -6.24 10.55
N PHE A 6 -44.26 -7.49 10.71
CA PHE A 6 -43.62 -8.67 10.13
C PHE A 6 -44.11 -8.90 8.70
N ASP A 7 -43.24 -8.72 7.71
CA ASP A 7 -43.53 -9.03 6.31
C ASP A 7 -42.82 -10.32 5.86
N ILE A 8 -43.62 -11.32 5.48
CA ILE A 8 -43.13 -12.60 4.95
C ILE A 8 -42.37 -12.45 3.63
N LYS A 9 -42.71 -11.44 2.81
CA LYS A 9 -42.03 -11.16 1.54
C LYS A 9 -40.63 -10.61 1.80
N GLU A 10 -40.50 -9.73 2.79
CA GLU A 10 -39.22 -9.17 3.20
C GLU A 10 -38.33 -10.24 3.84
N PHE A 11 -38.90 -11.10 4.68
CA PHE A 11 -38.19 -12.28 5.21
C PHE A 11 -37.69 -13.21 4.10
N LYS A 12 -38.54 -13.53 3.11
CA LYS A 12 -38.13 -14.35 1.95
C LYS A 12 -37.05 -13.66 1.11
N ALA A 13 -37.13 -12.35 0.93
CA ALA A 13 -36.11 -11.58 0.22
C ALA A 13 -34.75 -11.62 0.96
N ALA A 14 -34.76 -11.48 2.29
CA ALA A 14 -33.57 -11.58 3.13
C ALA A 14 -32.99 -13.00 3.21
N ALA A 15 -33.84 -14.04 3.19
CA ALA A 15 -33.43 -15.44 3.17
C ALA A 15 -33.01 -15.92 1.76
N SER A 16 -33.22 -15.12 0.71
CA SER A 16 -32.79 -15.49 -0.63
C SER A 16 -31.26 -15.55 -0.73
N PRO A 17 -30.68 -16.48 -1.51
CA PRO A 17 -29.23 -16.56 -1.73
C PRO A 17 -28.63 -15.29 -2.34
N ASN A 18 -29.46 -14.48 -2.99
CA ASN A 18 -29.06 -13.23 -3.62
C ASN A 18 -29.08 -12.03 -2.67
N SER A 19 -29.57 -12.19 -1.44
CA SER A 19 -29.69 -11.12 -0.47
C SER A 19 -28.32 -10.63 0.02
N VAL A 20 -28.27 -9.37 0.48
CA VAL A 20 -27.08 -8.79 1.09
C VAL A 20 -26.66 -9.57 2.35
N TYR A 21 -27.62 -10.12 3.08
CA TYR A 21 -27.38 -10.91 4.30
C TYR A 21 -26.80 -12.30 3.99
N ALA A 22 -27.26 -12.94 2.91
CA ALA A 22 -26.73 -14.23 2.48
C ALA A 22 -25.32 -14.10 1.88
N LYS A 23 -25.02 -12.98 1.22
CA LYS A 23 -23.70 -12.69 0.64
C LYS A 23 -22.67 -12.21 1.66
N ARG A 24 -23.11 -11.72 2.83
CA ARG A 24 -22.21 -11.21 3.86
C ARG A 24 -21.79 -12.35 4.78
N ASP A 25 -20.51 -12.71 4.70
CA ASP A 25 -19.93 -13.69 5.60
C ASP A 25 -20.04 -13.22 7.07
N PRO A 26 -20.73 -13.96 7.96
CA PRO A 26 -20.86 -13.61 9.37
C PRO A 26 -19.52 -13.66 10.11
N TRP A 27 -18.53 -14.40 9.60
CA TRP A 27 -17.22 -14.57 10.24
C TRP A 27 -16.15 -13.59 9.74
N ALA A 28 -16.46 -12.75 8.76
CA ALA A 28 -15.49 -11.86 8.13
C ALA A 28 -14.72 -10.99 9.14
N ARG A 29 -15.38 -10.55 10.22
CA ARG A 29 -14.75 -9.79 11.33
C ARG A 29 -13.73 -10.64 12.09
N TYR A 30 -14.03 -11.91 12.33
CA TYR A 30 -13.14 -12.86 12.97
C TYR A 30 -11.99 -13.30 12.07
N GLU A 31 -12.15 -13.24 10.74
CA GLU A 31 -11.07 -13.52 9.79
C GLU A 31 -10.19 -12.29 9.48
N THR A 32 -10.66 -11.09 9.84
CA THR A 32 -10.01 -9.81 9.49
C THR A 32 -8.56 -9.72 10.01
N TRP A 33 -8.24 -10.30 11.17
CA TRP A 33 -6.87 -10.27 11.71
C TRP A 33 -5.84 -10.94 10.78
N ARG A 34 -6.25 -11.90 9.94
CA ARG A 34 -5.37 -12.60 8.99
C ARG A 34 -4.89 -11.70 7.86
N TYR A 35 -5.66 -10.66 7.54
CA TYR A 35 -5.42 -9.79 6.40
C TYR A 35 -5.07 -8.35 6.82
N THR A 36 -5.11 -8.05 8.12
CA THR A 36 -4.75 -6.75 8.69
C THR A 36 -3.38 -6.78 9.36
N GLY A 37 -2.79 -5.59 9.57
CA GLY A 37 -1.47 -5.45 10.22
C GLY A 37 -0.28 -5.92 9.35
N PRO A 38 0.67 -6.71 9.90
CA PRO A 38 1.90 -7.12 9.20
C PRO A 38 1.64 -7.93 7.91
N PHE A 39 0.47 -8.57 7.79
CA PHE A 39 0.10 -9.42 6.66
C PHE A 39 -0.64 -8.68 5.53
N SER A 40 -0.91 -7.38 5.72
CA SER A 40 -1.52 -6.54 4.69
C SER A 40 -0.66 -6.49 3.42
N ARG A 41 -1.30 -6.36 2.25
CA ARG A 41 -0.59 -6.31 0.95
C ARG A 41 0.50 -5.24 0.95
N PHE A 42 0.21 -4.07 1.50
CA PHE A 42 1.14 -2.95 1.58
C PHE A 42 2.39 -3.24 2.42
N ASN A 43 2.24 -3.92 3.56
CA ASN A 43 3.39 -4.30 4.38
C ASN A 43 4.29 -5.36 3.74
N ARG A 44 3.76 -6.17 2.80
CA ARG A 44 4.59 -7.05 1.96
C ARG A 44 5.45 -6.24 1.00
N PHE A 45 4.89 -5.19 0.38
CA PHE A 45 5.62 -4.33 -0.56
C PHE A 45 6.68 -3.44 0.12
N LYS A 46 6.44 -2.98 1.35
CA LYS A 46 7.39 -2.13 2.09
C LYS A 46 8.78 -2.74 2.29
N ARG A 47 8.91 -4.07 2.28
CA ARG A 47 10.18 -4.77 2.50
C ARG A 47 10.86 -5.25 1.21
N ILE A 48 10.31 -4.95 0.03
CA ILE A 48 10.87 -5.46 -1.24
C ILE A 48 12.21 -4.79 -1.57
N PHE A 49 12.39 -3.52 -1.19
CA PHE A 49 13.66 -2.80 -1.41
C PHE A 49 14.25 -2.33 -0.08
N PRO A 50 14.82 -3.25 0.71
CA PRO A 50 15.52 -2.87 1.93
C PRO A 50 16.70 -1.97 1.53
N GLY A 51 16.75 -0.76 2.08
CA GLY A 51 17.85 0.17 1.85
C GLY A 51 17.75 1.05 0.60
N LEU A 52 16.64 1.02 -0.16
CA LEU A 52 16.47 1.91 -1.32
C LEU A 52 16.71 3.39 -0.95
N GLY A 53 16.16 3.85 0.18
CA GLY A 53 16.32 5.23 0.62
C GLY A 53 17.79 5.60 0.90
N ILE A 54 18.53 4.71 1.56
CA ILE A 54 19.95 4.93 1.86
C ILE A 54 20.77 4.93 0.57
N ALA A 55 20.50 3.97 -0.33
CA ALA A 55 21.17 3.89 -1.62
C ALA A 55 20.92 5.14 -2.48
N THR A 56 19.68 5.64 -2.53
CA THR A 56 19.34 6.87 -3.26
C THR A 56 20.07 8.09 -2.68
N VAL A 57 20.12 8.23 -1.37
CA VAL A 57 20.84 9.34 -0.71
C VAL A 57 22.35 9.26 -0.98
N ALA A 58 22.95 8.07 -0.85
CA ALA A 58 24.37 7.87 -1.14
C ALA A 58 24.69 8.19 -2.61
N PHE A 59 23.87 7.71 -3.54
CA PHE A 59 24.02 8.00 -4.97
C PHE A 59 23.90 9.50 -5.26
N ALA A 60 22.89 10.17 -4.71
CA ALA A 60 22.73 11.62 -4.89
C ALA A 60 23.89 12.42 -4.27
N GLY A 61 24.38 11.99 -3.10
CA GLY A 61 25.57 12.57 -2.47
C GLY A 61 26.82 12.41 -3.34
N TYR A 62 27.00 11.24 -3.95
CA TYR A 62 28.09 11.01 -4.90
C TYR A 62 27.96 11.88 -6.15
N CYS A 63 26.78 11.93 -6.77
CA CYS A 63 26.55 12.77 -7.95
C CYS A 63 26.76 14.26 -7.67
N THR A 64 26.35 14.75 -6.50
CA THR A 64 26.57 16.16 -6.11
C THR A 64 28.04 16.42 -5.82
N TYR A 65 28.75 15.50 -5.16
CA TYR A 65 30.20 15.58 -4.99
C TYR A 65 30.92 15.62 -6.35
N GLU A 66 30.59 14.73 -7.28
CA GLU A 66 31.17 14.73 -8.63
C GLU A 66 30.84 16.01 -9.40
N HIS A 67 29.59 16.49 -9.30
CA HIS A 67 29.15 17.67 -10.03
C HIS A 67 29.71 18.99 -9.49
N PHE A 68 29.97 19.10 -8.19
CA PHE A 68 30.39 20.36 -7.56
C PHE A 68 31.83 20.39 -7.08
N PHE A 69 32.45 19.25 -6.77
CA PHE A 69 33.85 19.20 -6.36
C PHE A 69 34.74 18.76 -7.53
N LEU A 70 34.47 17.61 -8.17
CA LEU A 70 35.29 17.19 -9.33
C LEU A 70 35.19 18.17 -10.51
N LYS A 71 33.99 18.63 -10.90
CA LYS A 71 33.89 19.64 -11.97
C LYS A 71 34.52 20.99 -11.62
N HIS A 72 34.63 21.35 -10.34
CA HIS A 72 35.20 22.62 -9.92
C HIS A 72 36.73 22.57 -9.90
N ASP A 73 37.29 21.39 -9.61
CA ASP A 73 38.73 21.13 -9.69
C ASP A 73 39.21 20.88 -11.14
N ASP A 74 38.39 20.28 -12.01
CA ASP A 74 38.71 20.03 -13.42
C ASP A 74 38.72 21.32 -14.29
N HIS A 75 38.16 22.43 -13.81
CA HIS A 75 38.30 23.74 -14.47
C HIS A 75 39.66 24.42 -14.22
N HIS A 76 40.56 23.79 -13.46
CA HIS A 76 41.94 24.24 -13.26
C HIS A 76 42.99 23.30 -13.90
N GLY A 77 42.58 22.40 -14.81
CA GLY A 77 43.42 21.29 -15.27
C GLY A 77 43.75 21.18 -16.76
N GLU A 78 43.14 21.92 -17.68
CA GLU A 78 43.43 21.71 -19.11
C GLU A 78 43.34 23.00 -19.94
N GLY A 79 44.48 23.67 -20.03
CA GLY A 79 44.68 24.83 -20.87
C GLY A 79 46.15 25.15 -20.95
N HIS A 80 46.97 24.27 -21.53
CA HIS A 80 48.26 24.60 -22.17
C HIS A 80 48.77 23.40 -22.99
N HIS A 81 48.81 23.60 -24.32
CA HIS A 81 49.39 22.80 -25.42
C HIS A 81 48.56 21.64 -26.02
#